data_AF-A0A292PNQ5-F1
#
_entry.id   AF-A0A292PNQ5-F1
#
_cell.length_a   1.000
_cell.length_b   1.000
_cell.length_c   1.000
_cell.angle_alpha   90.00
_cell.angle_beta   90.00
_cell.angle_gamma   90.00
#
_symmetry.space_group_name_H-M   'P 1'
#
loop_
_entity.id
_entity.type
_entity.pdbx_description
1 polymer ?
#
loop_
_entity_poly.entity_id
_entity_poly.type
_entity_poly.pdbx_seq_one_letter_code
_entity_poly.pdbx_strand_id
1 'polypeptide(L)'
;MGEDEARVLFSIRYGNRNSLSEEDNEAIALILDSLHYIPLAIAGAAAFMTETRTLPSAYWKIFRGSDEQARRLLSQPFCDMQRGADMTESILATYFITFDQIAAQMPRAADLLHLIAFFDRENIPEELLRQGGLEGTDDPIEFRQAIGILLGFRLLRLSTVRRRHFTNFIVWSNCLYKRIYL
;
A
#
# COMPACT_ATOMS: atom_id res chain seq x y z
N MET A 1 -5.41 15.53 12.51
CA MET A 1 -5.07 16.49 11.46
C MET A 1 -6.10 17.60 11.54
N GLY A 2 -5.68 18.87 11.44
CA GLY A 2 -6.60 20.01 11.46
C GLY A 2 -7.40 20.13 10.15
N GLU A 3 -8.47 20.93 10.14
CA GLU A 3 -9.30 21.16 8.94
C GLU A 3 -8.47 21.78 7.80
N ASP A 4 -7.67 22.80 8.08
CA ASP A 4 -6.81 23.47 7.08
C ASP A 4 -5.79 22.50 6.47
N GLU A 5 -5.17 21.65 7.30
CA GLU A 5 -4.24 20.61 6.86
C GLU A 5 -4.94 19.58 5.97
N ALA A 6 -6.17 19.20 6.32
CA ALA A 6 -6.98 18.26 5.55
C ALA A 6 -7.37 18.83 4.18
N ARG A 7 -7.74 20.12 4.11
CA ARG A 7 -8.05 20.82 2.85
C ARG A 7 -6.82 20.95 1.95
N VAL A 8 -5.66 21.24 2.53
CA VAL A 8 -4.37 21.27 1.82
C VAL A 8 -4.04 19.88 1.29
N LEU A 9 -4.14 18.84 2.12
CA LEU A 9 -3.90 17.46 1.71
C LEU A 9 -4.82 17.02 0.58
N PHE A 10 -6.12 17.31 0.68
CA PHE A 10 -7.09 17.00 -0.37
C PHE A 10 -6.75 17.72 -1.67
N SER A 11 -6.48 19.02 -1.62
CA SER A 11 -6.10 19.83 -2.80
C SER A 11 -4.84 19.29 -3.48
N ILE A 12 -3.82 18.91 -2.70
CA ILE A 12 -2.59 18.31 -3.22
C ILE A 12 -2.87 17.00 -3.95
N ARG A 13 -3.77 16.17 -3.42
CA ARG A 13 -4.06 14.82 -3.96
C ARG A 13 -5.05 14.82 -5.12
N TYR A 14 -6.08 15.65 -5.04
CA TYR A 14 -7.12 15.73 -6.07
C TYR A 14 -6.59 16.35 -7.38
N GLY A 15 -5.58 17.21 -7.29
CA GLY A 15 -4.93 17.87 -8.43
C GLY A 15 -5.74 19.07 -8.93
N ASN A 16 -5.05 20.11 -9.40
CA ASN A 16 -5.67 21.37 -9.84
C ASN A 16 -6.41 21.18 -11.18
N ARG A 17 -7.63 20.65 -11.12
CA ARG A 17 -8.60 20.68 -12.23
C ARG A 17 -9.41 21.96 -12.15
N ASN A 18 -9.72 22.54 -13.31
CA ASN A 18 -10.51 23.74 -13.56
C ASN A 18 -11.51 24.12 -12.46
N SER A 19 -11.63 25.43 -12.20
CA SER A 19 -12.64 26.12 -11.38
C SER A 19 -13.72 25.20 -10.81
N LEU A 20 -13.45 24.65 -9.62
CA LEU A 20 -14.45 23.93 -8.84
C LEU A 20 -15.64 24.85 -8.58
N SER A 21 -16.85 24.30 -8.72
CA SER A 21 -18.06 25.04 -8.41
C SER A 21 -18.19 25.23 -6.89
N GLU A 22 -19.05 26.16 -6.46
CA GLU A 22 -19.42 26.28 -5.04
C GLU A 22 -19.99 24.96 -4.49
N GLU A 23 -20.77 24.21 -5.29
CA GLU A 23 -21.30 22.88 -4.92
C GLU A 23 -20.16 21.87 -4.65
N ASP A 24 -19.08 21.92 -5.44
CA ASP A 24 -17.93 21.05 -5.22
C ASP A 24 -17.13 21.45 -3.97
N ASN A 25 -16.98 22.75 -3.70
CA ASN A 25 -16.31 23.23 -2.50
C ASN A 25 -17.07 22.85 -1.22
N GLU A 26 -18.40 22.99 -1.23
CA GLU A 26 -19.26 22.51 -0.14
C GLU A 26 -19.15 21.00 0.03
N ALA A 27 -19.19 20.24 -1.07
CA ALA A 27 -19.02 18.79 -1.02
C ALA A 27 -17.68 18.37 -0.43
N ILE A 28 -16.58 19.06 -0.77
CA ILE A 28 -15.26 18.80 -0.18
C ILE A 28 -15.32 18.97 1.34
N ALA A 29 -15.89 20.06 1.85
CA ALA A 29 -15.99 20.29 3.29
C ALA A 29 -16.75 19.14 3.99
N LEU A 30 -17.87 18.70 3.41
CA LEU A 30 -18.69 17.61 3.94
C LEU A 30 -17.99 16.25 3.89
N ILE A 31 -17.23 15.98 2.82
CA ILE A 31 -16.41 14.78 2.69
C ILE A 31 -15.34 14.76 3.77
N LEU A 32 -14.59 15.86 3.96
CA LEU A 32 -13.51 15.92 4.95
C LEU A 32 -14.01 15.69 6.39
N ASP A 33 -15.14 16.29 6.75
CA ASP A 33 -15.79 16.11 8.04
C ASP A 33 -16.24 14.64 8.25
N SER A 34 -16.87 14.06 7.22
CA SER A 34 -17.34 12.66 7.28
C SER A 34 -16.22 11.63 7.32
N LEU A 35 -15.04 11.98 6.81
CA LEU A 35 -13.83 11.17 6.91
C LEU A 35 -13.06 11.42 8.22
N HIS A 36 -13.63 12.21 9.14
CA HIS A 36 -13.05 12.58 10.43
C HIS A 36 -11.61 13.12 10.31
N TYR A 37 -11.33 13.80 9.20
CA TYR A 37 -10.01 14.33 8.90
C TYR A 37 -8.88 13.27 8.97
N ILE A 38 -9.19 12.00 8.67
CA ILE A 38 -8.21 10.92 8.65
C ILE A 38 -7.37 11.04 7.37
N PRO A 39 -6.05 11.27 7.45
CA PRO A 39 -5.22 11.55 6.27
C PRO A 39 -5.30 10.47 5.18
N LEU A 40 -5.33 9.20 5.60
CA LEU A 40 -5.38 8.07 4.69
C LEU A 40 -6.72 8.00 3.94
N ALA A 41 -7.83 8.25 4.65
CA ALA A 41 -9.16 8.25 4.07
C ALA A 41 -9.34 9.41 3.06
N ILE A 42 -8.79 10.58 3.39
CA ILE A 42 -8.79 11.77 2.52
C ILE A 42 -7.97 11.53 1.25
N ALA A 43 -6.74 11.02 1.41
CA ALA A 43 -5.88 10.68 0.27
C ALA A 43 -6.58 9.67 -0.65
N GLY A 44 -7.29 8.73 -0.05
CA GLY A 44 -8.03 7.73 -0.78
C GLY A 44 -9.25 8.27 -1.55
N ALA A 45 -10.06 9.10 -0.90
CA ALA A 45 -11.20 9.75 -1.54
C ALA A 45 -10.75 10.62 -2.72
N ALA A 46 -9.70 11.43 -2.53
CA ALA A 46 -9.12 12.26 -3.59
C ALA A 46 -8.59 11.40 -4.76
N ALA A 47 -7.86 10.32 -4.47
CA ALA A 47 -7.33 9.42 -5.50
C ALA A 47 -8.45 8.79 -6.34
N PHE A 48 -9.49 8.25 -5.68
CA PHE A 48 -10.65 7.70 -6.38
C PHE A 48 -11.25 8.73 -7.34
N MET A 49 -11.55 9.93 -6.84
CA MET A 49 -12.14 11.00 -7.64
C MET A 49 -11.27 11.38 -8.84
N THR A 50 -9.96 11.48 -8.66
CA THR A 50 -9.01 11.79 -9.73
C THR A 50 -8.98 10.70 -10.80
N GLU A 51 -8.92 9.43 -10.40
CA GLU A 51 -8.85 8.25 -11.28
C GLU A 51 -10.14 8.06 -12.09
N THR A 52 -11.29 8.13 -11.43
CA THR A 52 -12.60 7.95 -12.07
C THR A 52 -13.10 9.22 -12.75
N ARG A 53 -12.35 10.33 -12.64
CA ARG A 53 -12.77 11.67 -13.06
C ARG A 53 -14.11 12.10 -12.44
N THR A 54 -14.37 11.67 -11.21
CA THR A 54 -15.57 12.01 -10.46
C THR A 54 -15.38 13.35 -9.75
N LEU A 55 -16.35 14.26 -9.88
CA LEU A 55 -16.35 15.53 -9.15
C LEU A 55 -16.65 15.32 -7.66
N PRO A 56 -16.19 16.20 -6.75
CA PRO A 56 -16.46 16.06 -5.33
C PRO A 56 -17.94 15.98 -4.99
N SER A 57 -18.78 16.80 -5.65
CA SER A 57 -20.24 16.76 -5.50
C SER A 57 -20.85 15.41 -5.90
N ALA A 58 -20.36 14.79 -6.98
CA ALA A 58 -20.80 13.48 -7.44
C ALA A 58 -20.31 12.36 -6.50
N TYR A 59 -19.07 12.43 -6.03
CA TYR A 59 -18.55 11.50 -5.03
C TYR A 59 -19.37 11.55 -3.75
N TRP A 60 -19.68 12.76 -3.27
CA TRP A 60 -20.47 12.97 -2.07
C TRP A 60 -21.86 12.33 -2.16
N LYS A 61 -22.52 12.42 -3.32
CA LYS A 61 -23.81 11.76 -3.57
C LYS A 61 -23.71 10.24 -3.46
N ILE A 62 -22.62 9.64 -3.94
CA ILE A 62 -22.39 8.19 -3.81
C ILE A 62 -22.06 7.83 -2.35
N PHE A 63 -21.23 8.62 -1.69
CA PHE A 63 -20.79 8.41 -0.31
C PHE A 63 -21.95 8.49 0.69
N ARG A 64 -22.93 9.37 0.46
CA ARG A 64 -24.14 9.50 1.28
C ARG A 64 -25.28 8.55 0.89
N GLY A 65 -25.15 7.80 -0.21
CA GLY A 65 -26.25 6.99 -0.74
C GLY A 65 -26.65 5.81 0.16
N SER A 66 -25.68 5.10 0.72
CA SER A 66 -25.90 4.04 1.71
C SER A 66 -24.60 3.70 2.44
N ASP A 67 -24.71 3.14 3.65
CA ASP A 67 -23.55 2.69 4.43
C ASP A 67 -22.71 1.67 3.66
N GLU A 68 -23.35 0.76 2.89
CA GLU A 68 -22.62 -0.21 2.08
C GLU A 68 -21.86 0.44 0.91
N GLN A 69 -22.43 1.47 0.28
CA GLN A 69 -21.71 2.23 -0.76
C GLN A 69 -20.55 3.03 -0.19
N ALA A 70 -20.74 3.66 0.98
CA ALA A 70 -19.67 4.36 1.69
C ALA A 70 -18.54 3.38 2.07
N ARG A 71 -18.90 2.21 2.63
CA ARG A 71 -17.95 1.17 3.01
C ARG A 71 -17.19 0.64 1.79
N ARG A 72 -17.86 0.44 0.66
CA ARG A 72 -17.25 0.02 -0.61
C ARG A 72 -16.30 1.07 -1.18
N LEU A 73 -16.64 2.35 -1.10
CA LEU A 73 -15.75 3.45 -1.51
C LEU A 73 -14.51 3.53 -0.64
N LEU A 74 -14.67 3.38 0.68
CA LEU A 74 -13.56 3.40 1.64
C LEU A 74 -12.69 2.14 1.60
N SER A 75 -13.26 1.01 1.18
CA SER A 75 -12.53 -0.25 1.01
C SER A 75 -11.89 -0.41 -0.36
N GLN A 76 -12.06 0.55 -1.28
CA GLN A 76 -11.38 0.50 -2.57
C GLN A 76 -9.87 0.59 -2.34
N PRO A 77 -9.08 -0.29 -2.97
CA PRO A 77 -7.64 -0.32 -2.75
C PRO A 77 -7.03 0.97 -3.26
N PHE A 78 -6.57 1.80 -2.33
CA PHE A 78 -5.76 2.98 -2.59
C PHE A 78 -4.36 2.51 -3.00
N CYS A 79 -4.18 2.17 -4.28
CA CYS A 79 -2.83 2.04 -4.82
C CYS A 79 -2.32 3.48 -4.94
N ASP A 80 -1.56 3.93 -3.94
CA ASP A 80 -0.84 5.21 -3.94
C ASP A 80 0.04 5.29 -5.20
N MET A 81 -0.52 5.77 -6.31
CA MET A 81 0.21 5.98 -7.56
C MET A 81 0.69 7.43 -7.68
N GLN A 82 0.86 8.12 -6.55
CA GLN A 82 1.36 9.49 -6.52
C GLN A 82 2.53 9.65 -5.55
N ARG A 83 3.70 9.23 -6.03
CA ARG A 83 4.84 10.15 -6.14
C ARG A 83 5.74 9.72 -7.31
N GLY A 84 5.39 10.24 -8.49
CA GLY A 84 6.15 10.14 -9.74
C GLY A 84 5.72 8.95 -10.59
N ALA A 85 4.94 9.17 -11.64
CA ALA A 85 4.61 8.13 -12.61
C ALA A 85 5.90 7.55 -13.24
N ASP A 86 6.93 8.37 -13.49
CA ASP A 86 8.23 7.86 -13.98
C ASP A 86 9.07 7.15 -12.91
N MET A 87 9.05 7.64 -11.67
CA MET A 87 9.90 7.11 -10.60
C MET A 87 9.28 5.87 -9.94
N THR A 88 7.96 5.83 -9.81
CA THR A 88 7.23 4.67 -9.28
C THR A 88 7.19 3.56 -10.33
N GLU A 89 6.92 3.82 -11.62
CA GLU A 89 7.03 2.76 -12.63
C GLU A 89 8.46 2.21 -12.74
N SER A 90 9.50 3.07 -12.71
CA SER A 90 10.90 2.61 -12.71
C SER A 90 11.27 1.82 -11.45
N ILE A 91 10.83 2.28 -10.27
CA ILE A 91 11.06 1.58 -9.01
C ILE A 91 10.27 0.25 -8.97
N LEU A 92 8.99 0.26 -9.32
CA LEU A 92 8.15 -0.95 -9.37
C LEU A 92 8.68 -1.94 -10.42
N ALA A 93 9.11 -1.46 -11.59
CA ALA A 93 9.76 -2.30 -12.61
C ALA A 93 11.09 -2.88 -12.12
N THR A 94 11.91 -2.08 -11.44
CA THR A 94 13.15 -2.57 -10.80
C THR A 94 12.85 -3.63 -9.75
N TYR A 95 11.79 -3.43 -8.95
CA TYR A 95 11.32 -4.42 -7.98
C TYR A 95 10.78 -5.67 -8.65
N PHE A 96 10.01 -5.57 -9.74
CA PHE A 96 9.54 -6.74 -10.49
C PHE A 96 10.70 -7.51 -11.11
N ILE A 97 11.68 -6.82 -11.70
CA ILE A 97 12.90 -7.45 -12.21
C ILE A 97 13.65 -8.15 -11.06
N THR A 98 13.77 -7.51 -9.91
CA THR A 98 14.41 -8.09 -8.72
C THR A 98 13.64 -9.32 -8.22
N PHE A 99 12.31 -9.24 -8.21
CA PHE A 99 11.43 -10.34 -7.83
C PHE A 99 11.59 -11.53 -8.79
N ASP A 100 11.53 -11.28 -10.10
CA ASP A 100 11.71 -12.31 -11.13
C ASP A 100 13.09 -12.97 -11.03
N GLN A 101 14.14 -12.18 -10.74
CA GLN A 101 15.49 -12.70 -10.47
C GLN A 101 15.52 -13.60 -9.24
N ILE A 102 14.87 -13.21 -8.14
CA ILE A 102 14.80 -14.02 -6.92
C ILE A 102 14.01 -15.31 -7.18
N ALA A 103 12.87 -15.22 -7.86
CA ALA A 103 12.05 -16.38 -8.20
C ALA A 103 12.80 -17.37 -9.10
N ALA A 104 13.59 -16.87 -10.06
CA ALA A 104 14.42 -17.71 -10.93
C ALA A 104 15.64 -18.31 -10.21
N GLN A 105 16.28 -17.53 -9.33
CA GLN A 105 17.47 -17.99 -8.59
C GLN A 105 17.11 -18.97 -7.49
N MET A 106 16.04 -18.69 -6.75
CA MET A 106 15.61 -19.48 -5.61
C MET A 106 14.12 -19.24 -5.30
N PRO A 107 13.21 -20.05 -5.89
CA PRO A 107 11.77 -19.92 -5.73
C PRO A 107 11.31 -19.74 -4.28
N ARG A 108 11.95 -20.48 -3.36
CA ARG A 108 11.63 -20.42 -1.92
C ARG A 108 11.86 -19.04 -1.29
N ALA A 109 12.85 -18.26 -1.75
CA ALA A 109 13.01 -16.89 -1.29
C ALA A 109 11.87 -15.99 -1.77
N ALA A 110 11.34 -16.24 -2.97
CA ALA A 110 10.17 -15.53 -3.47
C ALA A 110 8.91 -15.89 -2.67
N ASP A 111 8.70 -17.17 -2.34
CA ASP A 111 7.60 -17.61 -1.47
C ASP A 111 7.67 -16.99 -0.08
N LEU A 112 8.88 -16.95 0.50
CA LEU A 112 9.10 -16.30 1.79
C LEU A 112 8.83 -14.79 1.71
N LEU A 113 9.26 -14.14 0.63
CA LEU A 113 8.99 -12.72 0.38
C LEU A 113 7.49 -12.44 0.25
N HIS A 114 6.74 -13.32 -0.41
CA HIS A 114 5.28 -13.25 -0.47
C HIS A 114 4.68 -13.29 0.93
N LEU A 115 5.07 -14.27 1.75
CA LEU A 115 4.59 -14.40 3.12
C LEU A 115 4.91 -13.15 3.96
N ILE A 116 6.11 -12.57 3.80
CA ILE A 116 6.52 -11.37 4.53
C ILE A 116 5.69 -10.14 4.11
N ALA A 117 5.17 -10.09 2.88
CA ALA A 117 4.32 -8.99 2.41
C ALA A 117 2.98 -8.88 3.15
N PHE A 118 2.56 -9.92 3.88
CA PHE A 118 1.35 -9.91 4.71
C PHE A 118 1.56 -9.34 6.11
N PHE A 119 2.80 -9.19 6.56
CA PHE A 119 3.11 -8.67 7.89
C PHE A 119 3.39 -7.17 7.85
N ASP A 120 3.19 -6.53 9.02
CA ASP A 120 3.58 -5.14 9.21
C ASP A 120 5.09 -4.98 8.98
N ARG A 121 5.50 -3.77 8.56
CA ARG A 121 6.85 -3.46 8.08
C ARG A 121 7.92 -3.64 9.14
N GLU A 122 7.57 -3.67 10.42
CA GLU A 122 8.51 -3.77 11.53
C GLU A 122 8.24 -4.97 12.43
N ASN A 123 9.32 -5.51 13.00
CA ASN A 123 9.30 -6.53 14.06
C ASN A 123 8.63 -7.85 13.65
N ILE A 124 8.89 -8.34 12.44
CA ILE A 124 8.45 -9.66 11.97
C ILE A 124 9.29 -10.74 12.65
N PRO A 125 8.74 -11.62 13.52
CA PRO A 125 9.53 -12.65 14.19
C PRO A 125 9.97 -13.74 13.21
N GLU A 126 11.24 -14.19 13.29
CA GLU A 126 11.75 -15.30 12.46
C GLU A 126 10.92 -16.58 12.65
N GLU A 127 10.48 -16.83 13.88
CA GLU A 127 9.65 -18.00 14.23
C GLU A 127 8.32 -18.00 13.48
N LEU A 128 7.74 -16.82 13.28
CA LEU A 128 6.47 -16.67 12.57
C LEU A 128 6.63 -17.04 11.10
N LEU A 129 7.78 -16.69 10.50
CA LEU A 129 8.11 -17.06 9.13
C LEU A 129 8.37 -18.56 8.97
N ARG A 130 8.93 -19.22 10.00
CA ARG A 130 9.14 -20.67 10.00
C ARG A 130 7.82 -21.44 10.11
N GLN A 131 6.88 -20.91 10.88
CA GLN A 131 5.56 -21.51 11.10
C GLN A 131 4.57 -21.21 9.96
N GLY A 132 4.96 -20.42 8.96
CA GLY A 132 4.10 -20.00 7.84
C GLY A 132 3.68 -21.10 6.87
N GLY A 133 4.09 -22.35 7.10
CA GLY A 133 3.65 -23.52 6.32
C GLY A 133 4.21 -23.58 4.89
N LEU A 134 5.29 -22.86 4.61
CA LEU A 134 5.98 -22.90 3.32
C LEU A 134 6.93 -24.10 3.27
N GLU A 135 6.98 -24.79 2.13
CA GLU A 135 7.85 -25.94 1.96
C GLU A 135 9.33 -25.54 2.06
N GLY A 136 10.09 -26.19 2.94
CA GLY A 136 11.51 -25.91 3.17
C GLY A 136 11.83 -24.86 4.25
N THR A 137 10.83 -24.30 4.95
CA THR A 137 11.09 -23.42 6.10
C THR A 137 11.48 -24.18 7.38
N ASP A 138 11.16 -25.48 7.42
CA ASP A 138 11.54 -26.41 8.48
C ASP A 138 13.01 -26.84 8.37
N ASP A 139 13.60 -26.81 7.17
CA ASP A 139 15.03 -27.03 6.97
C ASP A 139 15.81 -25.75 7.37
N PRO A 140 16.66 -25.81 8.41
CA PRO A 140 17.40 -24.65 8.87
C PRO A 140 18.36 -24.06 7.84
N ILE A 141 18.91 -24.88 6.94
CA ILE A 141 19.88 -24.47 5.92
C ILE A 141 19.14 -23.75 4.79
N GLU A 142 18.08 -24.37 4.27
CA GLU A 142 17.29 -23.79 3.17
C GLU A 142 16.63 -22.47 3.59
N PHE A 143 16.08 -22.41 4.81
CA PHE A 143 15.52 -21.18 5.36
C PHE A 143 16.58 -20.08 5.51
N ARG A 144 17.79 -20.41 5.98
CA ARG A 144 18.88 -19.43 6.11
C ARG A 144 19.37 -18.94 4.75
N GLN A 145 19.40 -19.81 3.74
CA GLN A 145 19.70 -19.41 2.35
C GLN A 145 18.63 -18.44 1.82
N ALA A 146 17.34 -18.72 2.05
CA ALA A 146 16.22 -17.83 1.72
C ALA A 146 16.34 -16.45 2.34
N ILE A 147 16.53 -16.39 3.66
CA ILE A 147 16.79 -15.13 4.35
C ILE A 147 18.05 -14.44 3.80
N GLY A 148 19.11 -15.19 3.51
CA GLY A 148 20.36 -14.66 2.94
C GLY A 148 20.15 -13.96 1.60
N ILE A 149 19.39 -14.56 0.68
CA ILE A 149 19.03 -13.94 -0.61
C ILE A 149 18.24 -12.65 -0.38
N LEU A 150 17.20 -12.68 0.47
CA LEU A 150 16.37 -11.50 0.73
C LEU A 150 17.14 -10.35 1.42
N LEU A 151 18.10 -10.67 2.30
CA LEU A 151 19.02 -9.69 2.88
C LEU A 151 19.99 -9.13 1.82
N GLY A 152 20.49 -9.97 0.91
CA GLY A 152 21.38 -9.59 -0.18
C GLY A 152 20.75 -8.60 -1.14
N PHE A 153 19.48 -8.81 -1.49
CA PHE A 153 18.67 -7.88 -2.29
C PHE A 153 18.11 -6.69 -1.49
N ARG A 154 18.44 -6.57 -0.19
CA ARG A 154 17.98 -5.50 0.71
C ARG A 154 16.46 -5.43 0.88
N LEU A 155 15.75 -6.52 0.62
CA LEU A 155 14.31 -6.64 0.81
C LEU A 155 13.94 -6.87 2.29
N LEU A 156 14.88 -7.43 3.05
CA LEU A 156 14.81 -7.55 4.50
C LEU A 156 15.97 -6.82 5.18
N ARG A 157 15.73 -6.39 6.41
CA ARG A 157 16.77 -6.00 7.36
C ARG A 157 16.60 -6.73 8.68
N LEU A 158 17.71 -7.05 9.33
CA LEU A 158 17.69 -7.50 10.72
C LEU A 158 17.23 -6.35 11.61
N SER A 159 16.31 -6.62 12.52
CA SER A 159 15.91 -5.66 13.54
C SER A 159 17.10 -5.35 14.45
N THR A 160 17.36 -4.06 14.66
CA THR A 160 18.38 -3.57 15.59
C THR A 160 17.89 -3.60 17.04
N VAL A 161 16.57 -3.70 17.24
CA VAL A 161 15.91 -3.61 18.55
C VAL A 161 15.66 -5.00 19.13
N ARG A 162 15.26 -5.98 18.31
CA ARG A 162 14.96 -7.35 18.77
C ARG A 162 15.74 -8.38 17.97
N ARG A 163 16.45 -9.27 18.69
CA ARG A 163 17.11 -10.43 18.07
C ARG A 163 16.08 -11.31 17.36
N ARG A 164 16.46 -11.88 16.21
CA ARG A 164 15.62 -12.76 15.37
C ARG A 164 14.29 -12.13 14.91
N HIS A 165 14.29 -10.82 14.70
CA HIS A 165 13.19 -10.12 14.06
C HIS A 165 13.71 -9.44 12.80
N PHE A 166 12.81 -9.26 11.84
CA PHE A 166 13.10 -8.58 10.59
C PHE A 166 12.25 -7.33 10.45
N THR A 167 12.82 -6.35 9.76
CA THR A 167 12.14 -5.18 9.24
C THR A 167 12.08 -5.34 7.74
N ASN A 168 10.87 -5.29 7.20
CA ASN A 168 10.63 -5.41 5.78
C ASN A 168 10.56 -4.01 5.15
N PHE A 169 11.29 -3.81 4.05
CA PHE A 169 11.28 -2.55 3.31
C PHE A 169 10.30 -2.54 2.14
N ILE A 170 9.44 -3.56 2.03
CA ILE A 170 8.43 -3.66 0.98
C ILE A 170 7.43 -2.49 1.05
N VAL A 171 7.52 -1.60 0.06
CA VAL A 171 6.56 -0.53 -0.24
C VAL A 171 5.33 -1.10 -0.96
N TRP A 172 4.71 -2.19 -0.50
CA TRP A 172 3.73 -2.92 -1.34
C TRP A 172 2.61 -3.68 -0.63
N SER A 173 2.05 -3.17 0.46
CA SER A 173 0.93 -3.88 1.09
C SER A 173 -0.34 -3.99 0.20
N ASN A 174 -0.52 -3.15 -0.82
CA ASN A 174 -1.74 -3.18 -1.66
C ASN A 174 -1.54 -3.59 -3.13
N CYS A 175 -0.43 -3.24 -3.79
CA CYS A 175 -0.32 -3.45 -5.24
C CYS A 175 0.27 -4.84 -5.62
N LEU A 176 0.97 -5.54 -4.70
CA LEU A 176 1.46 -6.92 -4.92
C LEU A 176 0.35 -7.96 -4.66
N TYR A 177 -0.55 -7.67 -3.72
CA TYR A 177 -1.68 -8.53 -3.34
C TYR A 177 -2.57 -8.89 -4.53
N LYS A 178 -2.64 -8.02 -5.55
CA LYS A 178 -3.43 -8.28 -6.76
C LYS A 178 -2.68 -8.98 -7.89
N ARG A 179 -1.34 -9.07 -7.90
CA ARG A 179 -0.61 -9.79 -8.97
C ARG A 179 -0.23 -11.22 -8.59
N ILE A 180 -0.24 -11.53 -7.29
CA ILE A 180 -0.02 -12.90 -6.81
C ILE A 180 -1.34 -13.69 -6.83
N TYR A 181 -2.50 -13.02 -6.70
CA TYR A 181 -3.81 -13.66 -6.51
C TYR A 181 -4.85 -13.37 -7.60
N LEU A 182 -4.51 -12.62 -8.66
CA LEU A 182 -5.27 -12.50 -9.92
C LEU A 182 -4.31 -12.73 -11.10
#